data_AF-A0A4Y7QE93-F1
#
_entry.id   AF-A0A4Y7QE93-F1
#
_cell.length_a   1.000
_cell.length_b   1.000
_cell.length_c   1.000
_cell.angle_alpha   90.00
_cell.angle_beta   90.00
_cell.angle_gamma   90.00
#
_symmetry.space_group_name_H-M   'P 1'
#
loop_
_entity.id
_entity.type
_entity.pdbx_description
1 polymer ?
#
loop_
_entity_poly.entity_id
_entity_poly.type
_entity_poly.pdbx_seq_one_letter_code
_entity_poly.pdbx_strand_id
1 'polypeptide(L)'
;WLPYLKYADRYDKDLVESWRDDMESLLIFAALFSSSVTAFVLESYSSLQEDTGEITINVLLQISQQLTNRTLAPATRPSPLPPSSGDVAVNVLWFLSLSFSLACALAAVMVRQWARRYLRLPRSLPSTPDQARMRQFLFEKLEGWKMDFVVETIPVLLHISLILFIIGLLLFVHLVN
;
A
#
# COMPACT_ATOMS: atom_id res chain seq x y z
N TRP A 1 5.97 35.00 30.57
CA TRP A 1 4.78 34.36 29.97
C TRP A 1 4.61 34.65 28.47
N LEU A 2 4.48 35.90 28.00
CA LEU A 2 4.40 36.21 26.55
C LEU A 2 5.59 35.73 25.69
N PRO A 3 6.87 35.88 26.12
CA PRO A 3 8.00 35.41 25.32
C PRO A 3 7.98 33.89 25.15
N TYR A 4 7.69 33.16 26.23
CA TYR A 4 7.57 31.70 26.23
C TYR A 4 6.49 31.20 25.26
N LEU A 5 5.30 31.81 25.28
CA LEU A 5 4.22 31.48 24.34
C LEU A 5 4.61 31.72 22.89
N LYS A 6 5.37 32.79 22.60
CA LYS A 6 5.86 33.10 21.25
C LYS A 6 6.96 32.15 20.76
N TYR A 7 7.76 31.61 21.67
CA TYR A 7 8.76 30.59 21.34
C TYR A 7 8.12 29.22 21.12
N ALA A 8 7.21 28.81 22.00
CA ALA A 8 6.46 27.56 21.86
C ALA A 8 5.61 27.53 20.58
N ASP A 9 4.95 28.63 20.22
CA ASP A 9 4.15 28.72 19.00
C ASP A 9 4.98 28.58 17.71
N ARG A 10 6.22 29.10 17.72
CA ARG A 10 7.14 28.94 16.59
C ARG A 10 7.65 27.51 16.48
N TYR A 11 8.11 26.93 17.57
CA TYR A 11 8.59 25.55 17.61
C TYR A 11 7.51 24.55 17.15
N ASP A 12 6.29 24.68 17.68
CA ASP A 12 5.15 23.86 17.26
C ASP A 12 4.83 23.99 15.78
N LYS A 13 4.89 25.22 15.26
CA LYS A 13 4.58 25.48 13.85
C LYS A 13 5.62 24.85 12.94
N ASP A 14 6.90 25.02 13.26
CA ASP A 14 8.01 24.49 12.46
C ASP A 14 7.98 22.95 12.47
N LEU A 15 7.73 22.32 13.63
CA LEU A 15 7.62 20.86 13.75
C LEU A 15 6.44 20.32 12.93
N VAL A 16 5.27 20.96 13.02
CA VAL A 16 4.06 20.53 12.30
C VAL A 16 4.18 20.76 10.79
N GLU A 17 4.87 21.82 10.36
CA GLU A 17 5.17 22.03 8.94
C GLU A 17 6.13 20.95 8.41
N SER A 18 7.21 20.64 9.14
CA SER A 18 8.12 19.54 8.77
C SER A 18 7.38 18.22 8.62
N TRP A 19 6.60 17.81 9.63
CA TRP A 19 5.84 16.55 9.56
C TRP A 19 4.85 16.53 8.41
N ARG A 20 4.19 17.66 8.13
CA ARG A 20 3.24 17.74 7.02
C ARG A 20 3.94 17.53 5.68
N ASP A 21 5.12 18.11 5.50
CA ASP A 21 5.89 18.03 4.26
C ASP A 21 6.48 16.60 4.09
N ASP A 22 6.97 15.98 5.17
CA ASP A 22 7.40 14.57 5.19
C ASP A 22 6.25 13.61 4.82
N MET A 23 5.07 13.80 5.40
CA MET A 23 3.89 13.00 5.08
C MET A 23 3.42 13.21 3.64
N GLU A 24 3.63 14.40 3.06
CA GLU A 24 3.31 14.66 1.66
C GLU A 24 4.25 13.90 0.72
N SER A 25 5.55 13.90 1.00
CA SER A 25 6.53 13.09 0.28
C SER A 25 6.19 11.59 0.36
N LEU A 26 5.85 11.08 1.56
CA LEU A 26 5.44 9.69 1.77
C LEU A 26 4.17 9.32 0.99
N LEU A 27 3.19 10.22 0.89
CA LEU A 27 1.97 9.99 0.13
C LEU A 27 2.23 9.89 -1.38
N ILE A 28 3.08 10.76 -1.91
CA ILE A 28 3.48 10.72 -3.32
C ILE A 28 4.19 9.39 -3.59
N PHE A 29 5.13 8.99 -2.73
CA PHE A 29 5.80 7.71 -2.84
C PHE A 29 4.82 6.53 -2.80
N ALA A 30 3.93 6.50 -1.81
CA ALA A 30 2.94 5.42 -1.67
C ALA A 30 2.01 5.31 -2.88
N ALA A 31 1.60 6.43 -3.47
CA ALA A 31 0.79 6.45 -4.68
C ALA A 31 1.55 5.91 -5.90
N LEU A 32 2.81 6.35 -6.11
CA LEU A 32 3.65 5.85 -7.19
C LEU A 32 3.96 4.36 -7.03
N PHE A 33 4.29 3.94 -5.82
CA PHE A 33 4.54 2.54 -5.50
C PHE A 33 3.29 1.69 -5.71
N SER A 34 2.12 2.10 -5.21
CA SER A 34 0.86 1.39 -5.43
C SER A 34 0.51 1.28 -6.91
N SER A 35 0.76 2.34 -7.71
CA SER A 35 0.55 2.30 -9.15
C SER A 35 1.47 1.28 -9.83
N SER A 36 2.74 1.26 -9.44
CA SER A 36 3.72 0.30 -9.97
C SER A 36 3.34 -1.14 -9.62
N VAL A 37 3.06 -1.44 -8.34
CA VAL A 37 2.63 -2.77 -7.88
C VAL A 37 1.34 -3.20 -8.58
N THR A 38 0.37 -2.30 -8.79
CA THR A 38 -0.86 -2.62 -9.51
C THR A 38 -0.60 -3.07 -10.94
N ALA A 39 0.36 -2.44 -11.64
CA ALA A 39 0.74 -2.86 -12.99
C ALA A 39 1.30 -4.29 -13.01
N PHE A 40 2.18 -4.63 -12.06
CA PHE A 40 2.70 -5.99 -11.92
C PHE A 40 1.62 -7.00 -11.56
N VAL A 41 0.72 -6.66 -10.62
CA VAL A 41 -0.42 -7.52 -10.27
C VAL A 41 -1.30 -7.81 -11.48
N LEU A 42 -1.62 -6.80 -12.30
CA LEU A 42 -2.38 -7.00 -13.54
C LEU A 42 -1.65 -7.93 -14.52
N GLU A 43 -0.34 -7.77 -14.68
CA GLU A 43 0.47 -8.64 -15.54
C GLU A 43 0.48 -10.09 -15.03
N SER A 44 0.68 -10.31 -13.73
CA SER A 44 0.64 -11.65 -13.14
C SER A 44 -0.74 -12.28 -13.23
N TYR A 45 -1.82 -11.51 -13.06
CA TYR A 45 -3.18 -12.01 -13.30
C TYR A 45 -3.39 -12.42 -14.76
N SER A 46 -2.82 -11.68 -15.72
CA SER A 46 -2.86 -12.04 -17.13
C SER A 46 -2.06 -13.31 -17.41
N SER A 47 -0.91 -13.50 -16.74
CA SER A 47 -0.09 -14.71 -16.86
C SER A 47 -0.70 -15.94 -16.16
N LEU A 48 -1.49 -15.72 -15.10
CA LEU A 48 -2.24 -16.75 -14.37
C LEU A 48 -3.52 -17.17 -15.10
N GLN A 49 -4.05 -16.32 -15.98
CA GLN A 49 -5.12 -16.72 -16.89
C GLN A 49 -4.52 -17.67 -17.93
N GLU A 50 -4.91 -18.94 -17.81
CA GLU A 50 -4.63 -20.05 -18.70
C GLU A 50 -4.54 -19.57 -20.16
N ASP A 51 -3.34 -19.65 -20.75
CA ASP A 51 -3.08 -19.14 -22.10
C ASP A 51 -4.02 -19.86 -23.06
N THR A 52 -5.06 -19.15 -23.49
CA THR A 52 -6.13 -19.72 -24.31
C THR A 52 -5.56 -20.22 -25.64
N GLY A 53 -4.42 -19.67 -26.08
CA GLY A 53 -3.65 -20.18 -27.20
C GLY A 53 -3.12 -21.60 -26.95
N GLU A 54 -2.51 -21.85 -25.80
CA GLU A 54 -1.93 -23.16 -25.46
C GLU A 54 -3.01 -24.23 -25.24
N ILE A 55 -4.14 -23.87 -24.61
CA ILE A 55 -5.32 -24.75 -24.51
C ILE A 55 -5.86 -25.07 -25.90
N THR A 56 -5.98 -24.06 -26.77
CA THR A 56 -6.47 -24.25 -28.15
C THR A 56 -5.54 -25.15 -28.94
N ILE A 57 -4.22 -24.98 -28.81
CA ILE A 57 -3.21 -25.83 -29.46
C ILE A 57 -3.30 -27.26 -28.92
N ASN A 58 -3.38 -27.45 -27.60
CA ASN A 58 -3.52 -28.77 -27.00
C ASN A 58 -4.81 -29.48 -27.44
N VAL A 59 -5.93 -28.75 -27.51
CA VAL A 59 -7.20 -29.26 -28.03
C VAL A 59 -7.10 -29.58 -29.53
N LEU A 60 -6.49 -28.72 -30.35
CA LEU A 60 -6.27 -28.98 -31.78
C LEU A 60 -5.37 -30.19 -32.02
N LEU A 61 -4.31 -30.35 -31.23
CA LEU A 61 -3.41 -31.49 -31.28
C LEU A 61 -4.16 -32.77 -30.92
N GLN A 62 -4.97 -32.73 -29.86
CA GLN A 62 -5.80 -33.86 -29.44
C GLN A 62 -6.83 -34.24 -30.50
N ILE A 63 -7.49 -33.26 -31.13
CA ILE A 63 -8.42 -33.47 -32.24
C ILE A 63 -7.68 -34.07 -33.45
N SER A 64 -6.51 -33.55 -33.81
CA SER A 64 -5.68 -34.07 -34.91
C SER A 64 -5.29 -35.54 -34.70
N GLN A 65 -4.89 -35.90 -33.47
CA GLN A 65 -4.57 -37.27 -33.10
C GLN A 65 -5.81 -38.19 -33.13
N GLN A 66 -6.98 -37.70 -32.70
CA GLN A 66 -8.24 -38.44 -32.77
C GLN A 66 -8.68 -38.70 -34.22
N LEU A 67 -8.55 -37.71 -35.11
CA LEU A 67 -8.83 -37.89 -36.55
C LEU A 67 -7.87 -38.89 -37.19
N THR A 68 -6.61 -38.91 -36.77
CA THR A 68 -5.60 -39.81 -37.30
C THR A 68 -5.79 -41.26 -36.82
N ASN A 69 -6.09 -41.47 -35.53
CA ASN A 69 -6.25 -42.81 -34.95
C ASN A 69 -7.66 -43.42 -35.10
N ARG A 70 -8.66 -42.68 -35.62
CA ARG A 70 -10.06 -43.14 -35.77
C ARG A 70 -10.67 -43.72 -34.47
N THR A 71 -10.19 -43.31 -33.32
CA THR A 71 -10.76 -43.68 -32.02
C THR A 71 -11.71 -42.58 -31.57
N LEU A 72 -13.01 -42.86 -31.46
CA LEU A 72 -13.97 -42.02 -30.74
C LEU A 72 -13.68 -42.11 -29.23
N ALA A 73 -12.65 -41.43 -28.75
CA ALA A 73 -12.49 -41.18 -27.32
C ALA A 73 -13.32 -39.94 -26.95
N PRO A 74 -14.16 -39.98 -25.89
CA PRO A 74 -14.91 -38.82 -25.46
C PRO A 74 -13.94 -37.67 -25.12
N ALA A 75 -14.23 -36.48 -25.62
CA ALA A 75 -13.45 -35.28 -25.36
C ALA A 75 -13.41 -35.04 -23.84
N THR A 76 -12.31 -35.42 -23.22
CA THR A 76 -12.06 -35.14 -21.80
C THR A 76 -11.61 -33.70 -21.75
N ARG A 77 -12.46 -32.80 -21.21
CA ARG A 77 -12.03 -31.42 -20.95
C ARG A 77 -10.74 -31.49 -20.14
N PRO A 78 -9.66 -30.81 -20.55
CA PRO A 78 -8.54 -30.59 -19.66
C PRO A 78 -9.13 -30.01 -18.36
N SER A 79 -8.89 -30.67 -17.22
CA SER A 79 -9.13 -30.03 -15.94
C SER A 79 -8.28 -28.76 -15.93
N PRO A 80 -8.83 -27.58 -15.59
CA PRO A 80 -8.00 -26.39 -15.45
C PRO A 80 -6.85 -26.75 -14.51
N LEU A 81 -5.63 -26.58 -15.01
CA LEU A 81 -4.44 -26.85 -14.21
C LEU A 81 -4.51 -25.94 -12.99
N PRO A 82 -4.44 -26.47 -11.75
CA PRO A 82 -4.44 -25.61 -10.59
C PRO A 82 -3.25 -24.64 -10.71
N PRO A 83 -3.43 -23.35 -10.41
CA PRO A 83 -2.36 -22.37 -10.52
C PRO A 83 -1.18 -22.86 -9.68
N SER A 84 0.04 -22.70 -10.22
CA SER A 84 1.24 -23.16 -9.52
C SER A 84 1.29 -22.49 -8.14
N SER A 85 1.68 -23.24 -7.10
CA SER A 85 1.73 -22.69 -5.73
C SER A 85 2.66 -21.48 -5.61
N GLY A 86 3.63 -21.34 -6.53
CA GLY A 86 4.52 -20.19 -6.63
C GLY A 86 3.81 -18.91 -7.09
N ASP A 87 2.96 -18.99 -8.12
CA ASP A 87 2.24 -17.83 -8.66
C ASP A 87 1.26 -17.25 -7.63
N VAL A 88 0.61 -18.13 -6.86
CA VAL A 88 -0.26 -17.71 -5.75
C VAL A 88 0.55 -16.99 -4.66
N ALA A 89 1.74 -17.48 -4.32
CA ALA A 89 2.60 -16.85 -3.31
C ALA A 89 3.09 -15.47 -3.74
N VAL A 90 3.49 -15.30 -5.00
CA VAL A 90 3.88 -13.99 -5.59
C VAL A 90 2.73 -13.00 -5.51
N ASN A 91 1.54 -13.42 -5.94
CA ASN A 91 0.37 -12.54 -5.94
C ASN A 91 0.00 -12.11 -4.51
N VAL A 92 0.03 -13.05 -3.54
CA VAL A 92 -0.19 -12.73 -2.12
C VAL A 92 0.85 -11.73 -1.60
N LEU A 93 2.14 -11.90 -1.92
CA LEU A 93 3.20 -10.97 -1.52
C LEU A 93 2.95 -9.56 -2.09
N TRP A 94 2.57 -9.46 -3.35
CA TRP A 94 2.26 -8.17 -3.99
C TRP A 94 1.02 -7.51 -3.40
N PHE A 95 -0.07 -8.25 -3.17
CA PHE A 95 -1.24 -7.73 -2.46
C PHE A 95 -0.92 -7.26 -1.04
N LEU A 96 -0.07 -8.00 -0.31
CA LEU A 96 0.36 -7.60 1.03
C LEU A 96 1.17 -6.30 0.98
N SER A 97 2.10 -6.19 0.02
CA SER A 97 2.87 -4.95 -0.19
C SER A 97 1.96 -3.77 -0.49
N LEU A 98 0.98 -3.94 -1.39
CA LEU A 98 0.02 -2.88 -1.73
C LEU A 98 -0.81 -2.47 -0.50
N SER A 99 -1.27 -3.45 0.27
CA SER A 99 -2.04 -3.21 1.50
C SER A 99 -1.25 -2.41 2.54
N PHE A 100 0.03 -2.74 2.76
CA PHE A 100 0.89 -1.99 3.66
C PHE A 100 1.19 -0.58 3.16
N SER A 101 1.44 -0.40 1.87
CA SER A 101 1.59 0.93 1.26
C SER A 101 0.35 1.80 1.46
N LEU A 102 -0.85 1.23 1.27
CA LEU A 102 -2.11 1.94 1.45
C LEU A 102 -2.38 2.27 2.93
N ALA A 103 -2.05 1.35 3.85
CA ALA A 103 -2.13 1.61 5.28
C ALA A 103 -1.19 2.76 5.70
N CYS A 104 0.04 2.78 5.16
CA CYS A 104 0.99 3.88 5.32
C CYS A 104 0.42 5.20 4.80
N ALA A 105 -0.18 5.21 3.60
CA ALA A 105 -0.83 6.39 3.04
C ALA A 105 -1.99 6.90 3.91
N LEU A 106 -2.84 6.00 4.41
CA LEU A 106 -3.95 6.36 5.29
C LEU A 106 -3.45 6.98 6.61
N ALA A 107 -2.40 6.39 7.20
CA ALA A 107 -1.77 6.93 8.39
C ALA A 107 -1.15 8.32 8.14
N ALA A 108 -0.45 8.51 7.02
CA ALA A 108 0.10 9.81 6.63
C ALA A 108 -1.00 10.87 6.43
N VAL A 109 -2.15 10.50 5.85
CA VAL A 109 -3.32 11.39 5.74
C VAL A 109 -3.87 11.76 7.11
N MET A 110 -3.97 10.81 8.04
CA MET A 110 -4.42 11.07 9.42
C MET A 110 -3.48 12.07 10.11
N VAL A 111 -2.17 11.88 10.00
CA VAL A 111 -1.17 12.81 10.55
C VAL A 111 -1.34 14.21 9.95
N ARG A 112 -1.47 14.33 8.62
CA ARG A 112 -1.71 15.63 7.95
C ARG A 112 -3.03 16.27 8.37
N GLN A 113 -4.11 15.50 8.52
CA GLN A 113 -5.41 16.01 8.97
C GLN A 113 -5.33 16.54 10.39
N TRP A 114 -4.65 15.81 11.27
CA TRP A 114 -4.42 16.21 12.63
C TRP A 114 -3.56 17.49 12.70
N ALA A 115 -2.42 17.52 12.01
CA ALA A 115 -1.53 18.68 11.92
C ALA A 115 -2.29 19.96 11.54
N ARG A 116 -3.17 19.86 10.53
CA ARG A 116 -4.04 20.97 10.12
C ARG A 116 -5.01 21.40 11.22
N ARG A 117 -5.61 20.45 11.95
CA ARG A 117 -6.56 20.73 13.03
C ARG A 117 -5.85 21.38 14.23
N TYR A 118 -4.66 20.90 14.58
CA TYR A 118 -3.81 21.48 15.63
C TYR A 118 -3.46 22.94 15.35
N LEU A 119 -3.10 23.29 14.10
CA LEU A 119 -2.75 24.66 13.74
C LEU A 119 -3.96 25.60 13.58
N ARG A 120 -5.15 25.08 13.23
CA ARG A 120 -6.35 25.90 13.00
C ARG A 120 -7.13 26.23 14.28
N LEU A 121 -7.24 25.28 15.22
CA LEU A 121 -8.08 25.45 16.42
C LEU A 121 -7.65 26.62 17.32
N PRO A 122 -6.36 26.85 17.58
CA PRO A 122 -5.91 27.94 18.44
C PRO A 122 -6.14 29.33 17.84
N ARG A 123 -6.17 29.45 16.49
CA ARG A 123 -6.32 30.74 15.81
C ARG A 123 -7.74 31.30 15.81
N SER A 124 -8.77 30.49 16.08
CA SER A 124 -10.17 30.93 16.03
C SER A 124 -10.72 31.41 17.39
N LEU A 125 -9.95 31.34 18.47
CA LEU A 125 -10.40 31.75 19.80
C LEU A 125 -9.94 33.18 20.14
N PRO A 126 -10.83 34.05 20.65
CA PRO A 126 -10.52 35.45 20.96
C PRO A 126 -9.71 35.64 22.26
N SER A 127 -9.63 34.62 23.13
CA SER A 127 -9.06 34.70 24.48
C SER A 127 -7.81 33.83 24.64
N THR A 128 -6.68 34.45 25.02
CA THR A 128 -5.37 33.79 25.29
C THR A 128 -5.40 32.63 26.30
N PRO A 129 -6.19 32.63 27.40
CA PRO A 129 -6.22 31.49 28.33
C PRO A 129 -7.04 30.30 27.80
N ASP A 130 -8.10 30.54 27.04
CA ASP A 130 -8.92 29.46 26.46
C ASP A 130 -8.19 28.76 25.31
N GLN A 131 -7.38 29.50 24.56
CA GLN A 131 -6.47 28.96 23.54
C GLN A 131 -5.46 27.98 24.15
N ALA A 132 -4.89 28.33 25.32
CA ALA A 132 -3.95 27.47 26.04
C ALA A 132 -4.62 26.20 26.59
N ARG A 133 -5.81 26.31 27.21
CA ARG A 133 -6.58 25.14 27.70
C ARG A 133 -6.98 24.18 26.58
N MET A 134 -7.42 24.72 25.44
CA MET A 134 -7.79 23.90 24.27
C MET A 134 -6.57 23.20 23.66
N ARG A 135 -5.42 23.89 23.57
CA ARG A 135 -4.13 23.28 23.17
C ARG A 135 -3.76 22.12 24.08
N GLN A 136 -3.89 22.31 25.39
CA GLN A 136 -3.53 21.30 26.39
C GLN A 136 -4.46 20.08 26.35
N PHE A 137 -5.77 20.30 26.16
CA PHE A 137 -6.73 19.21 25.96
C PHE A 137 -6.51 18.42 24.66
N LEU A 138 -6.09 19.10 23.59
CA LEU A 138 -5.68 18.44 22.35
C LEU A 138 -4.37 17.67 22.50
N PHE A 139 -3.43 18.21 23.28
CA PHE A 139 -2.14 17.58 23.59
C PHE A 139 -2.32 16.34 24.47
N GLU A 140 -3.16 16.39 25.51
CA GLU A 140 -3.52 15.21 26.31
C GLU A 140 -4.22 14.13 25.48
N LYS A 141 -5.08 14.53 24.54
CA LYS A 141 -5.65 13.59 23.56
C LYS A 141 -4.60 13.05 22.59
N LEU A 142 -3.54 13.81 22.31
CA LEU A 142 -2.44 13.41 21.46
C LEU A 142 -1.58 12.33 22.11
N GLU A 143 -1.24 12.57 23.37
CA GLU A 143 -0.44 11.66 24.19
C GLU A 143 -1.20 10.36 24.46
N GLY A 144 -2.53 10.44 24.59
CA GLY A 144 -3.41 9.27 24.62
C GLY A 144 -3.53 8.50 23.30
N TRP A 145 -3.30 9.15 22.15
CA TRP A 145 -3.45 8.54 20.82
C TRP A 145 -2.12 8.03 20.22
N LYS A 146 -1.00 8.13 20.94
CA LYS A 146 0.34 7.68 20.51
C LYS A 146 0.70 8.13 19.08
N MET A 147 0.43 9.39 18.75
CA MET A 147 0.76 9.94 17.41
C MET A 147 2.25 9.84 17.09
N ASP A 148 3.12 10.01 18.09
CA ASP A 148 4.57 9.86 17.89
C ASP A 148 4.93 8.46 17.41
N PHE A 149 4.30 7.42 17.98
CA PHE A 149 4.50 6.03 17.53
C PHE A 149 3.98 5.82 16.10
N VAL A 150 2.86 6.43 15.74
CA VAL A 150 2.30 6.34 14.38
C VAL A 150 3.26 6.99 13.37
N VAL A 151 3.73 8.21 13.66
CA VAL A 151 4.65 8.96 12.79
C VAL A 151 5.96 8.20 12.58
N GLU A 152 6.51 7.58 13.62
CA GLU A 152 7.72 6.75 13.53
C GLU A 152 7.49 5.42 12.80
N THR A 153 6.30 4.82 12.93
CA THR A 153 5.98 3.52 12.32
C THR A 153 5.70 3.63 10.82
N ILE A 154 5.19 4.77 10.34
CA ILE A 154 4.81 4.98 8.93
C ILE A 154 5.98 4.65 7.97
N PRO A 155 7.18 5.24 8.11
CA PRO A 155 8.31 4.93 7.23
C PRO A 155 8.71 3.45 7.29
N VAL A 156 8.70 2.84 8.49
CA VAL A 156 9.07 1.43 8.67
C VAL A 156 8.12 0.51 7.91
N LEU A 157 6.82 0.78 7.99
CA LEU A 157 5.79 0.01 7.29
C LEU A 157 5.95 0.07 5.77
N LEU A 158 6.33 1.24 5.26
CA LEU A 158 6.62 1.46 3.84
C LEU A 158 7.88 0.71 3.38
N HIS A 159 8.93 0.66 4.20
CA HIS A 159 10.12 -0.15 3.89
C HIS A 159 9.79 -1.65 3.87
N ILE A 160 8.98 -2.13 4.82
CA ILE A 160 8.50 -3.53 4.83
C ILE A 160 7.74 -3.83 3.54
N SER A 161 6.83 -2.94 3.14
CA SER A 161 6.11 -3.04 1.86
C SER A 161 7.06 -3.18 0.66
N LEU A 162 8.09 -2.33 0.58
CA LEU A 162 9.08 -2.37 -0.50
C LEU A 162 9.84 -3.70 -0.53
N ILE A 163 10.27 -4.20 0.63
CA ILE A 163 10.99 -5.48 0.74
C ILE A 163 10.10 -6.64 0.28
N LEU A 164 8.83 -6.67 0.70
CA LEU A 164 7.88 -7.70 0.24
C LEU A 164 7.69 -7.68 -1.27
N PHE A 165 7.58 -6.49 -1.85
CA PHE A 165 7.47 -6.35 -3.30
C PHE A 165 8.71 -6.86 -4.05
N ILE A 166 9.92 -6.53 -3.57
CA ILE A 166 11.18 -7.01 -4.17
C ILE A 166 11.27 -8.53 -4.08
N ILE A 167 10.90 -9.14 -2.94
CA ILE A 167 10.86 -10.60 -2.79
C ILE A 167 9.89 -11.21 -3.80
N GLY A 168 8.68 -10.66 -3.93
CA GLY A 168 7.71 -11.11 -4.92
C GLY A 168 8.22 -10.97 -6.36
N LEU A 169 8.92 -9.88 -6.68
CA LEU A 169 9.52 -9.65 -8.00
C LEU A 169 10.60 -10.69 -8.32
N LEU A 170 11.48 -11.00 -7.37
CA LEU A 170 12.53 -12.01 -7.55
C LEU A 170 11.94 -13.40 -7.78
N LEU A 171 10.89 -13.75 -7.03
CA LEU A 171 10.17 -15.01 -7.23
C LEU A 171 9.46 -15.05 -8.58
N PHE A 172 8.82 -13.96 -8.99
CA PHE A 172 8.18 -13.85 -10.31
C PHE A 172 9.18 -14.06 -11.44
N VAL A 173 10.33 -13.38 -11.41
CA VAL A 173 11.38 -13.54 -12.43
C VAL A 173 11.93 -14.97 -12.46
N HIS A 174 12.05 -15.62 -11.31
CA HIS A 174 12.50 -17.02 -11.24
C HIS A 174 11.45 -18.01 -11.75
N LEU A 175 10.16 -17.74 -11.57
CA LEU A 175 9.07 -18.57 -12.10
C LEU A 175 8.91 -18.43 -13.61
N VAL A 176 9.16 -17.23 -14.15
CA VAL A 176 9.04 -16.95 -15.59
C VAL A 176 10.23 -17.48 -16.41
N ASN A 177 11.41 -17.65 -15.81
CA ASN A 177 12.63 -18.12 -16.48
C ASN A 177 12.90 -19.62 -16.29
#